data_AF-A0A9D8RTF5-F1
#
_entry.id   AF-A0A9D8RTF5-F1
#
_cell.length_a   1.000
_cell.length_b   1.000
_cell.length_c   1.000
_cell.angle_alpha   90.00
_cell.angle_beta   90.00
_cell.angle_gamma   90.00
#
_symmetry.space_group_name_H-M   'P 1'
#
loop_
_entity.id
_entity.type
_entity.pdbx_description
1 polymer ?
#
loop_
_entity_poly.entity_id
_entity_poly.type
_entity_poly.pdbx_seq_one_letter_code
_entity_poly.pdbx_strand_id
1 'polypeptide(L)'
;MSERKYKKEDCIILLQNKYKELQAGGLDRYPQRSDFEDREVVAIKAFLGPWPRALEAAGIKPPRDDDRPQRNKEKRIRAKQARIAALRKIERERKSSRGEETNGTSKNH
;
A
#
# COMPACT_ATOMS: atom_id res chain seq x y z
N MET A 1 21.71 -26.60 12.56
CA MET A 1 21.39 -26.28 11.15
C MET A 1 21.61 -24.80 10.97
N SER A 2 22.62 -24.41 10.19
CA SER A 2 22.99 -23.01 9.97
C SER A 2 21.83 -22.26 9.34
N GLU A 3 21.34 -21.23 10.02
CA GLU A 3 20.23 -20.39 9.59
C GLU A 3 20.67 -19.58 8.37
N ARG A 4 20.49 -20.16 7.16
CA ARG A 4 20.77 -19.46 5.92
C ARG A 4 19.85 -18.25 5.87
N LYS A 5 20.44 -17.07 6.06
CA LYS A 5 19.73 -15.80 6.04
C LYS A 5 19.39 -15.47 4.59
N TYR A 6 18.16 -15.78 4.20
CA TYR A 6 17.64 -15.40 2.89
C TYR A 6 17.67 -13.88 2.73
N LYS A 7 18.10 -13.43 1.55
CA LYS A 7 17.91 -12.06 1.09
C LYS A 7 16.70 -11.99 0.16
N LYS A 8 16.29 -10.76 -0.14
CA LYS A 8 15.20 -10.51 -1.08
C LYS A 8 15.47 -11.11 -2.46
N GLU A 9 16.71 -10.99 -2.93
CA GLU A 9 17.16 -11.49 -4.23
C GLU A 9 17.13 -13.02 -4.28
N ASP A 10 17.54 -13.70 -3.19
CA ASP A 10 17.47 -15.15 -3.09
C ASP A 10 16.04 -15.66 -3.22
N CYS A 11 15.07 -14.95 -2.64
CA CYS A 11 13.66 -15.30 -2.73
C CYS A 11 13.12 -15.17 -4.17
N ILE A 12 13.58 -14.16 -4.92
CA ILE A 12 13.23 -13.99 -6.34
C ILE A 12 13.82 -15.15 -7.16
N ILE A 13 15.08 -15.48 -6.93
CA ILE A 13 15.78 -16.57 -7.63
C ILE A 13 15.10 -17.92 -7.34
N LEU A 14 14.71 -18.19 -6.09
CA LEU A 14 13.98 -19.41 -5.72
C LEU A 14 12.69 -19.57 -6.54
N LEU A 15 11.87 -18.51 -6.61
CA LEU A 15 10.62 -18.53 -7.37
C LEU A 15 10.88 -18.76 -8.87
N GLN A 16 11.85 -18.06 -9.45
CA GLN A 16 12.18 -18.17 -10.88
C GLN A 16 12.74 -19.55 -11.24
N ASN A 17 13.63 -20.10 -10.40
CA ASN A 17 14.20 -21.42 -10.61
C ASN A 17 13.11 -22.49 -10.55
N LYS A 18 12.23 -22.42 -9.55
CA LYS A 18 11.12 -23.39 -9.46
C LYS A 18 10.17 -23.28 -10.64
N TYR A 19 9.89 -22.07 -11.11
CA TYR A 19 9.06 -21.88 -12.29
C TYR A 19 9.69 -22.50 -13.56
N LYS A 20 10.99 -22.29 -13.77
CA LYS A 20 11.73 -22.91 -14.87
C LYS A 20 11.76 -24.43 -14.77
N GLU A 21 11.93 -24.98 -13.57
CA GLU A 21 11.89 -26.42 -13.32
C GLU A 21 10.53 -27.02 -13.69
N LEU A 22 9.43 -26.38 -13.28
CA LEU A 22 8.07 -26.81 -13.62
C LEU A 22 7.83 -26.77 -15.14
N GLN A 23 8.24 -25.69 -15.80
CA GLN A 23 8.11 -25.53 -17.25
C GLN A 23 8.96 -26.57 -18.00
N ALA A 24 10.18 -26.85 -17.54
CA ALA A 24 11.04 -27.91 -18.09
C ALA A 24 10.43 -29.30 -17.90
N GLY A 25 9.68 -29.52 -16.82
CA GLY A 25 8.89 -30.73 -16.59
C GLY A 25 7.58 -30.80 -17.37
N GLY A 26 7.28 -29.84 -18.25
CA GLY A 26 6.05 -29.80 -19.05
C GLY A 26 4.81 -29.34 -18.27
N LEU A 27 4.99 -28.78 -17.07
CA LEU A 27 3.89 -28.26 -16.26
C LEU A 27 3.69 -26.76 -16.50
N ASP A 28 2.63 -26.41 -17.21
CA ASP A 28 2.26 -25.01 -17.46
C ASP A 28 1.45 -24.40 -16.31
N ARG A 29 2.12 -24.25 -15.15
CA ARG A 29 1.54 -23.62 -13.96
C ARG A 29 2.56 -22.78 -13.20
N TYR A 30 2.07 -21.85 -12.39
CA TYR A 30 2.93 -21.10 -11.47
C TYR A 30 3.37 -21.92 -10.26
N PRO A 31 4.51 -21.56 -9.63
CA PRO A 31 4.94 -22.14 -8.37
C PRO A 31 3.91 -21.84 -7.27
N GLN A 32 3.51 -22.89 -6.57
CA GLN A 32 2.61 -22.86 -5.43
C GLN A 32 3.42 -22.97 -4.14
N ARG A 33 2.80 -22.63 -3.01
CA ARG A 33 3.48 -22.68 -1.69
C ARG A 33 3.98 -24.09 -1.36
N SER A 34 3.26 -25.12 -1.78
CA SER A 34 3.62 -26.53 -1.59
C SER A 34 4.82 -27.00 -2.41
N ASP A 35 5.27 -26.20 -3.39
CA ASP A 35 6.47 -26.52 -4.18
C ASP A 35 7.78 -26.14 -3.45
N PHE A 36 7.70 -25.58 -2.24
CA PHE A 36 8.82 -25.06 -1.45
C PHE A 36 8.78 -25.58 -0.01
N GLU A 37 9.91 -25.47 0.69
CA GLU A 37 9.96 -25.76 2.11
C GLU A 37 9.40 -24.61 2.96
N ASP A 38 8.91 -24.91 4.17
CA ASP A 38 8.27 -23.92 5.05
C ASP A 38 9.15 -22.70 5.32
N ARG A 39 10.46 -22.92 5.52
CA ARG A 39 11.44 -21.83 5.73
C ARG A 39 11.50 -20.88 4.53
N GLU A 40 11.39 -21.41 3.31
CA GLU A 40 11.45 -20.65 2.06
C GLU A 40 10.15 -19.90 1.87
N VAL A 41 9.02 -20.53 2.14
CA VAL A 41 7.70 -19.88 2.10
C VAL A 41 7.65 -18.70 3.07
N VAL A 42 8.18 -18.86 4.28
CA VAL A 42 8.26 -17.78 5.28
C VAL A 42 9.17 -16.65 4.77
N ALA A 43 10.36 -16.96 4.27
CA ALA A 43 11.29 -15.96 3.73
C ALA A 43 10.69 -15.20 2.53
N ILE A 44 10.14 -15.90 1.55
CA ILE A 44 9.47 -15.33 0.38
C ILE A 44 8.37 -14.36 0.82
N LYS A 45 7.53 -14.76 1.77
CA LYS A 45 6.46 -13.90 2.29
C LYS A 45 7.00 -12.67 3.02
N ALA A 46 8.06 -12.83 3.82
CA ALA A 46 8.65 -11.75 4.58
C ALA A 46 9.24 -10.66 3.67
N PHE A 47 9.91 -11.05 2.58
CA PHE A 47 10.60 -10.10 1.69
C PHE A 47 9.74 -9.60 0.53
N LEU A 48 8.87 -10.44 -0.04
CA LEU A 48 8.11 -10.13 -1.27
C LEU A 48 6.62 -9.90 -1.02
N GLY A 49 6.16 -10.11 0.22
CA GLY A 49 4.77 -9.91 0.63
C GLY A 49 3.87 -11.10 0.30
N PRO A 50 2.55 -10.89 0.14
CA PRO A 50 1.61 -11.98 -0.10
C PRO A 50 1.93 -12.70 -1.41
N TRP A 51 1.68 -14.02 -1.46
CA TRP A 51 2.13 -14.91 -2.54
C TRP A 51 1.88 -14.39 -3.97
N PRO A 52 0.69 -13.86 -4.33
CA PRO A 52 0.49 -13.31 -5.67
C PRO A 52 1.44 -12.15 -6.00
N ARG A 53 1.74 -11.30 -5.01
CA ARG A 53 2.67 -10.17 -5.17
C ARG A 53 4.11 -10.63 -5.23
N ALA A 54 4.45 -11.75 -4.58
CA ALA A 54 5.75 -12.38 -4.72
C ALA A 54 5.98 -12.92 -6.14
N LEU A 55 4.97 -13.55 -6.74
CA LEU A 55 5.03 -13.98 -8.15
C LEU A 55 5.14 -12.81 -9.12
N GLU A 56 4.47 -11.69 -8.83
CA GLU A 56 4.61 -10.44 -9.59
C GLU A 56 6.01 -9.83 -9.45
N ALA A 57 6.57 -9.81 -8.23
CA ALA A 57 7.92 -9.32 -7.97
C ALA A 57 9.00 -10.18 -8.64
N ALA A 58 8.75 -11.48 -8.79
CA ALA A 58 9.63 -12.40 -9.50
C ALA A 58 9.49 -12.34 -11.03
N GLY A 59 8.54 -11.54 -11.56
CA GLY A 59 8.27 -11.44 -12.99
C GLY A 59 7.60 -12.67 -13.60
N ILE A 60 7.06 -13.57 -12.77
CA ILE A 60 6.39 -14.81 -13.20
C ILE A 60 4.94 -14.53 -13.61
N LYS A 61 4.28 -13.66 -12.85
CA LYS A 61 2.89 -13.27 -13.06
C LYS A 61 2.82 -11.79 -13.44
N PRO A 62 2.01 -11.37 -14.43
CA PRO A 62 1.84 -9.97 -14.71
C PRO A 62 1.28 -9.22 -13.48
N PRO A 63 1.76 -8.00 -13.21
CA PRO A 63 1.18 -7.12 -12.20
C PRO A 63 -0.32 -6.97 -12.45
N ARG A 64 -1.12 -6.92 -11.39
CA ARG A 64 -2.54 -6.57 -11.54
C ARG A 64 -2.67 -5.13 -12.01
N ASP A 65 -3.57 -4.88 -12.97
CA ASP A 65 -4.07 -3.55 -13.34
C ASP A 65 -5.03 -2.98 -12.29
N ASP A 66 -4.63 -3.07 -11.02
CA ASP A 66 -5.44 -2.64 -9.90
C ASP A 66 -5.19 -1.14 -9.63
N ASP A 67 -6.15 -0.30 -10.00
CA ASP A 67 -6.22 1.14 -9.72
C ASP A 67 -6.66 1.46 -8.26
N ARG A 68 -6.96 0.46 -7.42
CA ARG A 68 -7.36 0.65 -6.00
C ARG A 68 -6.36 1.46 -5.18
N PRO A 69 -5.02 1.29 -5.30
CA PRO A 69 -4.07 2.12 -4.56
C PRO A 69 -4.25 3.61 -4.89
N GLN A 70 -4.49 3.90 -6.17
CA GLN A 70 -4.75 5.24 -6.68
C GLN A 70 -6.10 5.77 -6.17
N ARG A 71 -7.17 5.00 -6.30
CA ARG A 71 -8.50 5.35 -5.75
C ARG A 71 -8.47 5.59 -4.24
N ASN A 72 -7.71 4.79 -3.48
CA ASN A 72 -7.54 4.97 -2.04
C ASN A 72 -6.73 6.22 -1.70
N LYS A 73 -5.74 6.58 -2.53
CA LYS A 73 -4.99 7.84 -2.39
C LYS A 73 -5.90 9.04 -2.65
N GLU A 74 -6.71 9.00 -3.71
CA GLU A 74 -7.68 10.05 -4.05
C GLU A 74 -8.72 10.26 -2.94
N LYS A 75 -9.28 9.18 -2.39
CA LYS A 75 -10.19 9.26 -1.22
C LYS A 75 -9.52 9.95 -0.03
N ARG A 76 -8.27 9.60 0.29
CA ARG A 76 -7.51 10.25 1.38
C ARG A 76 -7.28 11.74 1.11
N ILE A 77 -6.93 12.11 -0.12
CA ILE A 77 -6.75 13.51 -0.53
C ILE A 77 -8.06 14.28 -0.37
N ARG A 78 -9.17 13.74 -0.86
CA ARG A 78 -10.50 14.36 -0.74
C ARG A 78 -10.91 14.56 0.70
N ALA A 79 -10.73 13.55 1.55
CA ALA A 79 -11.04 13.66 2.99
C ALA A 79 -10.19 14.74 3.68
N LYS A 80 -8.89 14.81 3.35
CA LYS A 80 -7.99 15.85 3.88
C LYS A 80 -8.42 17.25 3.43
N GLN A 81 -8.77 17.42 2.16
CA GLN A 81 -9.25 18.69 1.61
C GLN A 81 -10.57 19.13 2.27
N ALA A 82 -11.53 18.22 2.43
CA ALA A 82 -12.80 18.50 3.09
C ALA A 82 -12.60 18.96 4.54
N ARG A 83 -11.71 18.29 5.29
CA ARG A 83 -11.36 18.68 6.67
C ARG A 83 -10.75 20.09 6.72
N ILE A 84 -9.81 20.40 5.83
CA ILE A 84 -9.18 21.73 5.77
C ILE A 84 -10.22 22.80 5.41
N ALA A 85 -11.10 22.54 4.46
CA ALA A 85 -12.16 23.46 4.07
C ALA A 85 -13.13 23.75 5.23
N ALA A 86 -13.52 22.73 6.00
CA ALA A 86 -14.36 22.87 7.17
C ALA A 86 -13.70 23.75 8.26
N LEU A 87 -12.41 23.50 8.56
CA LEU A 87 -11.66 24.32 9.52
C LEU A 87 -11.59 25.79 9.09
N ARG A 88 -11.32 26.06 7.80
CA ARG A 88 -11.30 27.42 7.24
C ARG A 88 -12.68 28.10 7.25
N LYS A 89 -13.77 27.34 7.18
CA LYS A 89 -15.14 27.87 7.30
C LYS A 89 -15.40 28.31 8.75
N ILE A 90 -15.10 27.44 9.72
CA ILE A 90 -15.22 27.74 11.16
C ILE A 90 -14.38 28.97 11.54
N GLU A 91 -13.15 29.07 11.06
CA GLU A 91 -12.28 30.22 11.33
C GLU A 91 -12.86 31.53 10.78
N ARG A 92 -13.43 31.50 9.55
CA ARG A 92 -14.09 32.67 8.96
C ARG A 92 -15.33 33.08 9.75
N GLU A 93 -16.16 32.12 10.16
CA GLU A 93 -17.34 32.37 10.99
C GLU A 93 -16.95 33.00 12.33
N ARG A 94 -15.93 32.47 13.01
CA ARG A 94 -15.39 33.04 14.26
C ARG A 94 -14.84 34.46 14.09
N LYS A 95 -14.23 34.78 12.96
CA LYS A 95 -13.73 36.14 12.67
C LYS A 95 -14.87 37.11 12.39
N SER A 96 -15.93 36.65 11.71
CA SER A 96 -17.11 37.45 11.42
C SER A 96 -17.86 37.85 12.70
N SER A 97 -18.12 36.89 13.60
CA SER A 97 -18.79 37.17 14.86
C SER A 97 -17.98 38.09 15.79
N ARG A 98 -16.65 37.96 15.78
CA ARG A 98 -15.76 38.83 16.58
C ARG A 98 -15.64 40.27 16.05
N GLY A 99 -15.95 40.50 14.76
CA GLY A 99 -16.00 41.84 14.16
C GLY A 99 -17.32 42.58 14.38
N GLU A 100 -18.42 41.85 14.63
CA GLU A 100 -19.72 42.44 14.97
C GLU A 100 -19.74 42.95 16.43
N GLU A 101 -19.06 42.27 17.37
CA GLU A 101 -18.97 42.68 18.78
C GLU A 101 -18.23 44.02 18.97
N THR A 102 -17.31 44.40 18.08
CA THR A 102 -16.53 45.64 18.22
C THR A 102 -17.26 46.91 17.76
N ASN A 103 -18.37 46.79 17.01
CA ASN A 103 -19.16 47.93 16.53
C ASN A 103 -20.36 48.29 17.43
N GLY A 104 -20.59 47.55 18.52
CA GLY A 104 -21.71 47.76 19.45
C GLY A 104 -21.44 48.71 20.62
N THR A 105 -20.19 49.08 20.90
CA THR A 105 -19.82 49.93 22.06
C THR A 105 -19.49 51.36 21.61
N SER A 106 -20.46 52.07 21.05
CA SER A 106 -20.35 53.53 20.87
C SER A 106 -21.72 54.21 20.88
N LYS A 107 -22.33 54.27 22.07
CA LYS A 107 -23.26 55.34 22.48
C LYS A 107 -23.67 55.15 23.93
N ASN A 108 -23.26 56.09 24.77
CA ASN A 108 -23.96 56.64 25.95
C ASN A 108 -23.04 57.76 26.46
N HIS A 109 -23.31 58.99 26.00
CA HIS A 109 -23.95 60.08 26.75
C HIS A 109 -23.03 60.66 27.83
#